data_AF-A0A1Q7E402-F1
#
_entry.id   AF-A0A1Q7E402-F1
#
_cell.length_a   1.000
_cell.length_b   1.000
_cell.length_c   1.000
_cell.angle_alpha   90.00
_cell.angle_beta   90.00
_cell.angle_gamma   90.00
#
_symmetry.space_group_name_H-M   'P 1'
#
loop_
_entity.id
_entity.type
_entity.pdbx_description
1 polymer ?
#
loop_
_entity_poly.entity_id
_entity_poly.type
_entity_poly.pdbx_seq_one_letter_code
_entity_poly.pdbx_strand_id
1 'polypeptide(L)'
;MRWVFGPLATLALAATACGGDRGRSPVCGFAQIAGPALIQDRLRTARALLTDAPRGLPGRLPARVVGQLQQDEVQVGYSERSASGQLVLSYQGAGFHARAVNDTMTYAVLVVDDTSERAMGILVYETRRPPSDYPQLGTLEGAGGVAVVPVYGVRVNWAGTSNPRCPLLGPTPAPADRKP
;
A
#
# COMPACT_ATOMS: atom_id res chain seq x y z
N MET A 1 -14.05 -72.60 6.87
CA MET A 1 -14.71 -71.32 6.55
C MET A 1 -14.04 -70.20 7.34
N ARG A 2 -13.54 -69.19 6.61
CA ARG A 2 -13.28 -67.79 6.98
C ARG A 2 -12.19 -67.45 8.03
N TRP A 3 -11.15 -66.82 7.49
CA TRP A 3 -10.27 -65.83 8.11
C TRP A 3 -11.05 -64.63 8.69
N VAL A 4 -10.43 -63.82 9.56
CA VAL A 4 -10.10 -62.39 9.29
C VAL A 4 -9.60 -61.64 10.55
N PHE A 5 -8.33 -61.22 10.48
CA PHE A 5 -7.72 -59.92 10.84
C PHE A 5 -8.14 -59.13 12.11
N GLY A 6 -7.16 -58.87 12.99
CA GLY A 6 -7.03 -57.56 13.66
C GLY A 6 -6.35 -56.53 12.75
N PRO A 7 -5.90 -55.35 13.24
CA PRO A 7 -6.15 -54.71 14.52
C PRO A 7 -6.64 -53.24 14.39
N LEU A 8 -6.95 -52.67 15.55
CA LEU A 8 -6.72 -51.28 16.00
C LEU A 8 -6.53 -50.13 15.00
N ALA A 9 -7.30 -49.09 15.26
CA ALA A 9 -6.91 -47.67 15.26
C ALA A 9 -6.72 -46.97 13.90
N THR A 10 -7.84 -46.62 13.27
CA THR A 10 -7.93 -45.43 12.43
C THR A 10 -8.15 -44.19 13.31
N LEU A 11 -7.06 -43.64 13.85
CA LEU A 11 -7.01 -42.24 14.28
C LEU A 11 -7.12 -41.36 13.03
N ALA A 12 -8.33 -40.87 12.75
CA ALA A 12 -8.56 -39.81 11.78
C ALA A 12 -7.92 -38.52 12.32
N LEU A 13 -6.67 -38.25 11.93
CA LEU A 13 -6.03 -36.97 12.20
C LEU A 13 -6.84 -35.85 11.53
N ALA A 14 -7.32 -34.94 12.37
CA ALA A 14 -7.93 -33.69 11.99
C ALA A 14 -6.96 -32.84 11.17
N ALA A 15 -7.14 -32.81 9.85
CA ALA A 15 -6.65 -31.75 9.00
C ALA A 15 -7.71 -30.65 8.90
N THR A 16 -8.02 -30.00 10.03
CA THR A 16 -8.70 -28.70 9.97
C THR A 16 -7.64 -27.69 9.52
N ALA A 17 -7.80 -27.26 8.27
CA ALA A 17 -6.96 -26.29 7.60
C ALA A 17 -6.62 -25.11 8.51
N CYS A 18 -5.33 -24.84 8.68
CA CYS A 18 -4.83 -23.55 9.15
C CYS A 18 -5.16 -22.47 8.11
N GLY A 19 -6.42 -22.04 8.07
CA GLY A 19 -6.81 -20.70 7.63
C GLY A 19 -6.39 -19.69 8.70
N GLY A 20 -5.10 -19.69 9.07
CA GLY A 20 -4.55 -18.73 10.00
C GLY A 20 -4.48 -17.37 9.32
N ASP A 21 -5.12 -16.38 9.94
CA ASP A 21 -5.09 -14.97 9.62
C ASP A 21 -3.67 -14.55 9.18
N ARG A 22 -3.42 -14.47 7.86
CA ARG A 22 -2.06 -14.33 7.30
C ARG A 22 -1.38 -13.03 7.77
N GLY A 23 -2.17 -12.06 8.19
CA GLY A 23 -1.70 -10.81 8.81
C GLY A 23 -1.01 -11.00 10.17
N ARG A 24 -1.16 -12.15 10.83
CA ARG A 24 -0.62 -12.42 12.19
C ARG A 24 0.65 -13.28 12.22
N SER A 25 1.22 -13.63 11.07
CA SER A 25 2.50 -14.33 11.04
C SER A 25 3.66 -13.37 11.33
N PRO A 26 4.71 -13.79 12.07
CA PRO A 26 5.90 -12.96 12.29
C PRO A 26 6.53 -12.47 10.97
N VAL A 27 6.52 -13.34 9.95
CA VAL A 27 7.04 -13.03 8.61
C VAL A 27 6.28 -11.87 7.95
N CYS A 28 4.95 -11.89 8.02
CA CYS A 28 4.16 -10.78 7.50
C CYS A 28 4.34 -9.52 8.33
N GLY A 29 4.44 -9.62 9.67
CA GLY A 29 4.76 -8.47 10.53
C GLY A 29 6.07 -7.77 10.10
N PHE A 30 7.14 -8.53 9.88
CA PHE A 30 8.41 -7.98 9.38
C PHE A 30 8.27 -7.38 7.99
N ALA A 31 7.58 -8.05 7.06
CA ALA A 31 7.37 -7.53 5.71
C ALA A 31 6.61 -6.19 5.72
N GLN A 32 5.61 -6.03 6.60
CA GLN A 32 4.81 -4.81 6.74
C GLN A 32 5.60 -3.61 7.32
N ILE A 33 6.78 -3.84 7.89
CA ILE A 33 7.70 -2.81 8.41
C ILE A 33 8.86 -2.56 7.44
N ALA A 34 9.47 -3.63 6.91
CA ALA A 34 10.62 -3.53 6.02
C ALA A 34 10.28 -2.81 4.71
N GLY A 35 9.14 -3.11 4.09
CA GLY A 35 8.72 -2.48 2.83
C GLY A 35 8.65 -0.95 2.94
N PRO A 36 7.89 -0.38 3.90
CA PRO A 36 7.82 1.06 4.10
C PRO A 36 9.18 1.70 4.41
N ALA A 37 10.06 1.03 5.16
CA ALA A 37 11.39 1.54 5.44
C ALA A 37 12.27 1.60 4.18
N LEU A 38 12.22 0.58 3.32
CA LEU A 38 12.92 0.58 2.03
C LEU A 38 12.41 1.70 1.12
N ILE A 39 11.10 1.96 1.10
CA ILE A 39 10.50 3.06 0.33
C ILE A 39 10.95 4.42 0.88
N GLN A 40 10.99 4.60 2.20
CA GLN A 40 11.52 5.83 2.81
C GLN A 40 12.99 6.05 2.49
N ASP A 41 13.80 4.99 2.49
CA ASP A 41 15.20 5.08 2.11
C ASP A 41 15.36 5.52 0.64
N ARG A 42 14.50 5.00 -0.26
CA ARG A 42 14.48 5.42 -1.67
C ARG A 42 14.13 6.88 -1.87
N LEU A 43 13.32 7.50 -1.01
CA LEU A 43 13.08 8.95 -1.07
C LEU A 43 14.37 9.76 -0.94
N ARG A 44 15.39 9.24 -0.25
CA ARG A 44 16.70 9.92 -0.08
C ARG A 44 17.56 9.87 -1.35
N THR A 45 17.16 9.09 -2.35
CA THR A 45 17.87 8.96 -3.62
C THR A 45 17.21 9.85 -4.68
N ALA A 46 17.87 10.95 -5.06
CA ALA A 46 17.29 11.93 -5.99
C ALA A 46 16.77 11.34 -7.31
N ARG A 47 17.45 10.32 -7.87
CA ARG A 47 17.02 9.65 -9.11
C ARG A 47 15.78 8.76 -8.96
N ALA A 48 15.44 8.37 -7.74
CA ALA A 48 14.25 7.59 -7.47
C ALA A 48 13.00 8.48 -7.30
N LEU A 49 13.17 9.77 -7.05
CA LEU A 49 12.05 10.70 -6.89
C LEU A 49 11.34 10.93 -8.22
N LEU A 50 10.00 10.98 -8.16
CA LEU A 50 9.18 11.41 -9.28
C LEU A 50 9.04 12.93 -9.23
N THR A 51 9.27 13.59 -10.36
CA THR A 51 9.04 15.03 -10.51
C THR A 51 7.60 15.35 -10.90
N ASP A 52 6.93 14.40 -11.56
CA ASP A 52 5.55 14.53 -12.04
C ASP A 52 4.78 13.24 -11.76
N ALA A 53 3.46 13.37 -11.59
CA ALA A 53 2.59 12.21 -11.44
C ALA A 53 2.56 11.39 -12.75
N PRO A 54 2.65 10.05 -12.68
CA PRO A 54 2.49 9.21 -13.86
C PRO A 54 1.15 9.48 -14.55
N ARG A 55 1.14 9.51 -15.89
CA ARG A 55 -0.10 9.66 -16.64
C ARG A 55 -0.93 8.38 -16.54
N GLY A 56 -2.25 8.53 -16.53
CA GLY A 56 -3.17 7.38 -16.56
C GLY A 56 -3.21 6.58 -15.26
N LEU A 57 -2.99 7.23 -14.11
CA LEU A 57 -3.28 6.58 -12.82
C LEU A 57 -4.72 6.04 -12.82
N PRO A 58 -4.94 4.83 -12.26
CA PRO A 58 -6.29 4.30 -12.12
C PRO A 58 -7.13 5.21 -11.23
N GLY A 59 -8.45 5.22 -11.42
CA GLY A 59 -9.36 6.06 -10.62
C GLY A 59 -9.31 5.75 -9.13
N ARG A 60 -8.82 4.57 -8.73
CA ARG A 60 -8.56 4.21 -7.34
C ARG A 60 -7.22 3.53 -7.20
N LEU A 61 -6.56 3.78 -6.09
CA LEU A 61 -5.30 3.14 -5.72
C LEU A 61 -5.43 2.56 -4.31
N PRO A 62 -4.82 1.40 -4.02
CA PRO A 62 -4.75 0.92 -2.66
C PRO A 62 -3.90 1.88 -1.82
N ALA A 63 -4.27 2.04 -0.56
CA ALA A 63 -3.63 2.94 0.36
C ALA A 63 -3.47 2.31 1.74
N ARG A 64 -2.42 2.72 2.44
CA ARG A 64 -2.17 2.27 3.81
C ARG A 64 -1.44 3.34 4.61
N VAL A 65 -1.83 3.51 5.87
CA VAL A 65 -1.05 4.25 6.85
C VAL A 65 0.01 3.33 7.45
N VAL A 66 1.27 3.76 7.41
CA VAL A 66 2.40 2.98 7.92
C VAL A 66 2.28 2.85 9.44
N GLY A 67 2.50 1.63 9.95
CA GLY A 67 2.28 1.29 11.35
C GLY A 67 0.88 0.74 11.64
N GLN A 68 -0.08 0.88 10.72
CA GLN A 68 -1.39 0.25 10.82
C GLN A 68 -1.48 -1.02 9.95
N LEU A 69 -2.30 -1.99 10.33
CA LEU A 69 -2.56 -3.19 9.51
C LEU A 69 -3.72 -2.99 8.52
N GLN A 70 -4.57 -1.99 8.76
CA GLN A 70 -5.68 -1.66 7.89
C GLN A 70 -5.19 -1.17 6.53
N GLN A 71 -5.86 -1.63 5.48
CA GLN A 71 -5.68 -1.20 4.11
C GLN A 71 -7.00 -0.62 3.63
N ASP A 72 -6.89 0.51 2.96
CA ASP A 72 -8.00 1.27 2.43
C ASP A 72 -7.68 1.61 0.96
N GLU A 73 -8.43 2.55 0.38
CA GLU A 73 -8.17 3.05 -0.96
C GLU A 73 -8.04 4.58 -0.94
N VAL A 74 -7.47 5.14 -1.99
CA VAL A 74 -7.63 6.55 -2.33
C VAL A 74 -8.36 6.66 -3.65
N GLN A 75 -9.25 7.63 -3.75
CA GLN A 75 -9.81 8.07 -5.02
C GLN A 75 -8.81 9.03 -5.66
N VAL A 76 -8.49 8.80 -6.93
CA VAL A 76 -7.57 9.64 -7.72
C VAL A 76 -8.36 10.68 -8.48
N GLY A 77 -7.94 11.93 -8.35
CA GLY A 77 -8.44 13.09 -9.09
C GLY A 77 -7.33 14.05 -9.48
N TYR A 78 -7.68 15.05 -10.27
CA TYR A 78 -6.75 16.08 -10.74
C TYR A 78 -7.39 17.45 -10.57
N SER A 79 -6.63 18.42 -10.08
CA SER A 79 -7.08 19.81 -9.97
C SER A 79 -6.90 20.55 -11.28
N GLU A 80 -7.96 21.20 -11.75
CA GLU A 80 -7.94 22.06 -12.95
C GLU A 80 -7.13 23.35 -12.77
N ARG A 81 -6.64 23.63 -11.56
CA ARG A 81 -5.86 24.85 -11.24
C ARG A 81 -4.41 24.84 -11.76
N SER A 82 -3.91 23.72 -12.27
CA SER A 82 -2.58 23.61 -12.87
C SER A 82 -2.69 23.17 -14.33
N ALA A 83 -1.87 23.73 -15.22
CA ALA A 83 -1.85 23.38 -16.65
C ALA A 83 -1.54 21.89 -16.92
N SER A 84 -0.88 21.21 -15.97
CA SER A 84 -0.62 19.77 -16.01
C SER A 84 -1.62 18.94 -15.19
N GLY A 85 -2.54 19.58 -14.46
CA GLY A 85 -3.42 18.95 -13.48
C GLY A 85 -2.66 18.51 -12.23
N GLN A 86 -2.80 19.21 -11.11
CA GLN A 86 -2.15 18.78 -9.86
C GLN A 86 -2.86 17.55 -9.31
N LEU A 87 -2.12 16.51 -8.88
CA LEU A 87 -2.71 15.29 -8.33
C LEU A 87 -3.46 15.62 -7.03
N VAL A 88 -4.72 15.19 -6.95
CA VAL A 88 -5.52 15.27 -5.72
C VAL A 88 -6.01 13.87 -5.39
N LEU A 89 -5.65 13.39 -4.21
CA LEU A 89 -6.07 12.09 -3.71
C LEU A 89 -7.05 12.30 -2.57
N SER A 90 -8.12 11.50 -2.52
CA SER A 90 -9.06 11.53 -1.41
C SER A 90 -9.09 10.16 -0.73
N TYR A 91 -8.64 10.10 0.53
CA TYR A 91 -8.57 8.86 1.30
C TYR A 91 -9.97 8.31 1.59
N GLN A 92 -10.19 7.05 1.23
CA GLN A 92 -11.47 6.33 1.34
C GLN A 92 -11.35 5.27 2.44
N GLY A 93 -11.62 5.64 3.69
CA GLY A 93 -11.58 4.69 4.80
C GLY A 93 -11.32 5.34 6.14
N ALA A 94 -11.28 4.51 7.17
CA ALA A 94 -11.09 4.95 8.55
C ALA A 94 -9.62 4.89 9.03
N GLY A 95 -8.71 4.26 8.27
CA GLY A 95 -7.31 4.12 8.67
C GLY A 95 -6.57 5.45 8.78
N PHE A 96 -6.92 6.43 7.93
CA PHE A 96 -6.34 7.76 8.00
C PHE A 96 -7.22 8.74 8.78
N HIS A 97 -6.81 9.04 10.01
CA HIS A 97 -7.49 9.98 10.88
C HIS A 97 -7.08 11.42 10.57
N ALA A 98 -7.83 12.08 9.69
CA ALA A 98 -7.59 13.47 9.28
C ALA A 98 -7.36 14.43 10.47
N ARG A 99 -8.08 14.25 11.59
CA ARG A 99 -7.95 15.11 12.79
C ARG A 99 -6.62 14.96 13.54
N ALA A 100 -5.86 13.91 13.27
CA ALA A 100 -4.57 13.62 13.92
C ALA A 100 -3.37 14.04 13.06
N VAL A 101 -3.61 14.66 11.89
CA VAL A 101 -2.56 15.09 10.97
C VAL A 101 -1.69 16.17 11.59
N ASN A 102 -0.38 16.03 11.40
CA ASN A 102 0.61 17.02 11.80
C ASN A 102 1.37 17.51 10.57
N ASP A 103 1.35 18.82 10.33
CA ASP A 103 1.91 19.45 9.13
C ASP A 103 3.43 19.32 8.99
N THR A 104 4.14 18.82 9.99
CA THR A 104 5.60 18.56 9.91
C THR A 104 5.94 17.08 9.90
N MET A 105 4.96 16.22 10.22
CA MET A 105 5.16 14.79 10.45
C MET A 105 4.25 13.92 9.58
N THR A 106 3.35 14.47 8.79
CA THR A 106 2.47 13.67 7.93
C THR A 106 2.70 13.99 6.47
N TYR A 107 2.90 12.94 5.68
CA TYR A 107 3.04 13.01 4.23
C TYR A 107 2.64 11.68 3.58
N ALA A 108 2.26 11.74 2.31
CA ALA A 108 1.92 10.57 1.50
C ALA A 108 2.97 10.32 0.42
N VAL A 109 3.10 9.07 0.00
CA VAL A 109 4.04 8.64 -1.03
C VAL A 109 3.30 7.78 -2.04
N LEU A 110 3.28 8.24 -3.29
CA LEU A 110 2.93 7.43 -4.45
C LEU A 110 4.09 6.51 -4.80
N VAL A 111 3.87 5.21 -4.70
CA VAL A 111 4.86 4.20 -5.01
C VAL A 111 4.65 3.71 -6.43
N VAL A 112 5.69 3.80 -7.25
CA VAL A 112 5.69 3.31 -8.63
C VAL A 112 6.73 2.21 -8.76
N ASP A 113 6.36 1.11 -9.40
CA ASP A 113 7.31 0.06 -9.75
C ASP A 113 8.24 0.54 -10.87
N ASP A 114 9.55 0.44 -10.68
CA ASP A 114 10.55 0.89 -11.65
C ASP A 114 10.61 0.01 -12.91
N THR A 115 10.17 -1.25 -12.81
CA THR A 115 10.18 -2.18 -13.95
C THR A 115 8.96 -2.05 -14.85
N SER A 116 7.76 -1.97 -14.28
CA SER A 116 6.50 -1.88 -15.04
C SER A 116 5.97 -0.46 -15.22
N GLU A 117 6.57 0.53 -14.55
CA GLU A 117 6.08 1.91 -14.44
C GLU A 117 4.65 2.03 -13.89
N ARG A 118 4.15 0.99 -13.22
CA ARG A 118 2.80 0.97 -12.66
C ARG A 118 2.79 1.60 -11.28
N ALA A 119 1.76 2.40 -11.01
CA ALA A 119 1.44 2.83 -9.66
C ALA A 119 0.99 1.64 -8.83
N MET A 120 1.72 1.38 -7.74
CA MET A 120 1.45 0.29 -6.81
C MET A 120 0.46 0.73 -5.72
N GLY A 121 0.50 2.00 -5.34
CA GLY A 121 -0.47 2.64 -4.46
C GLY A 121 0.15 3.71 -3.57
N ILE A 122 -0.54 4.04 -2.47
CA ILE A 122 -0.17 5.12 -1.55
C ILE A 122 0.25 4.58 -0.19
N LEU A 123 1.36 5.09 0.33
CA LEU A 123 1.71 4.95 1.74
C LEU A 123 1.65 6.30 2.42
N VAL A 124 0.97 6.36 3.56
CA VAL A 124 0.94 7.54 4.43
C VAL A 124 1.90 7.31 5.59
N TYR A 125 2.84 8.24 5.76
CA TYR A 125 3.82 8.22 6.83
C TYR A 125 3.50 9.27 7.87
N GLU A 126 3.64 8.89 9.14
CA GLU A 126 3.52 9.75 10.31
C GLU A 126 4.90 9.96 10.95
N THR A 127 5.86 10.39 10.12
CA THR A 127 7.26 10.68 10.49
C THR A 127 7.69 12.00 9.87
N ARG A 128 8.84 12.54 10.26
CA ARG A 128 9.33 13.83 9.74
C ARG A 128 9.22 13.89 8.22
N ARG A 129 8.52 14.92 7.73
CA ARG A 129 8.33 15.15 6.30
C ARG A 129 9.68 15.26 5.57
N PRO A 130 9.75 14.82 4.29
CA PRO A 130 10.90 15.13 3.45
C PRO A 130 11.18 16.63 3.38
N PRO A 131 12.42 17.02 3.04
CA PRO A 131 12.78 18.41 2.77
C PRO A 131 11.81 19.11 1.80
N SER A 132 11.63 20.42 1.96
CA SER A 132 10.64 21.20 1.19
C SER A 132 10.98 21.36 -0.29
N ASP A 133 12.21 21.08 -0.69
CA ASP A 133 12.69 21.07 -2.08
C ASP A 133 12.37 19.76 -2.82
N TYR A 134 11.83 18.75 -2.13
CA TYR A 134 11.41 17.51 -2.78
C TYR A 134 10.20 17.78 -3.70
N PRO A 135 10.17 17.18 -4.91
CA PRO A 135 9.07 17.41 -5.84
C PRO A 135 7.74 16.91 -5.26
N GLN A 136 6.83 17.84 -5.00
CA GLN A 136 5.48 17.53 -4.56
C GLN A 136 4.60 17.26 -5.78
N LEU A 137 4.07 16.05 -5.88
CA LEU A 137 3.19 15.64 -6.97
C LEU A 137 1.76 16.17 -6.80
N GLY A 138 1.35 16.37 -5.55
CA GLY A 138 -0.04 16.67 -5.25
C GLY A 138 -0.37 16.71 -3.77
N THR A 139 -1.63 16.49 -3.45
CA THR A 139 -2.16 16.46 -2.08
C THR A 139 -3.01 15.22 -1.84
N LEU A 140 -3.03 14.76 -0.58
CA LEU A 140 -3.92 13.74 -0.07
C LEU A 140 -4.85 14.39 0.95
N GLU A 141 -6.13 14.30 0.69
CA GLU A 141 -7.21 14.76 1.56
C GLU A 141 -7.72 13.59 2.40
N GLY A 142 -7.77 13.79 3.72
CA GLY A 142 -8.39 12.84 4.62
C GLY A 142 -9.90 12.79 4.49
N ALA A 143 -10.51 11.71 4.99
CA ALA A 143 -11.97 11.57 5.01
C ALA A 143 -12.62 12.77 5.70
N GLY A 144 -13.57 13.42 5.01
CA GLY A 144 -14.23 14.65 5.48
C GLY A 144 -13.53 15.97 5.10
N GLY A 145 -12.43 15.94 4.33
CA GLY A 145 -11.84 17.12 3.69
C GLY A 145 -11.10 18.10 4.60
N VAL A 146 -10.94 17.77 5.89
CA VAL A 146 -10.38 18.69 6.90
C VAL A 146 -8.85 18.71 6.90
N ALA A 147 -8.20 17.64 6.48
CA ALA A 147 -6.74 17.52 6.51
C ALA A 147 -6.17 17.26 5.13
N VAL A 148 -5.15 18.02 4.77
CA VAL A 148 -4.49 17.99 3.47
C VAL A 148 -3.00 17.78 3.70
N VAL A 149 -2.45 16.68 3.19
CA VAL A 149 -1.02 16.35 3.33
C VAL A 149 -0.35 16.27 1.96
N PRO A 150 0.94 16.63 1.83
CA PRO A 150 1.62 16.58 0.54
C PRO A 150 1.83 15.13 0.09
N VAL A 151 1.73 14.93 -1.22
CA VAL A 151 2.03 13.66 -1.89
C VAL A 151 3.36 13.81 -2.63
N TYR A 152 4.32 12.98 -2.27
CA TYR A 152 5.56 12.79 -3.01
C TYR A 152 5.47 11.50 -3.84
N GLY A 153 6.41 11.29 -4.76
CA GLY A 153 6.46 10.07 -5.55
C GLY A 153 7.84 9.45 -5.59
N VAL A 154 7.88 8.12 -5.60
CA VAL A 154 9.14 7.37 -5.66
C VAL A 154 9.02 6.12 -6.51
N ARG A 155 10.09 5.84 -7.26
CA ARG A 155 10.30 4.60 -8.00
C ARG A 155 11.04 3.60 -7.15
N VAL A 156 10.52 2.38 -7.08
CA VAL A 156 11.12 1.27 -6.35
C VAL A 156 11.06 0.00 -7.18
N ASN A 157 12.01 -0.92 -6.97
CA ASN A 157 11.85 -2.28 -7.44
C ASN A 157 10.80 -2.95 -6.56
N TRP A 158 9.57 -3.10 -7.07
CA TRP A 158 8.46 -3.57 -6.27
C TRP A 158 8.65 -5.01 -5.80
N ALA A 159 9.22 -5.88 -6.64
CA ALA A 159 9.48 -7.28 -6.30
C ALA A 159 10.46 -7.43 -5.13
N GLY A 160 11.41 -6.50 -4.97
CA GLY A 160 12.32 -6.44 -3.82
C GLY A 160 11.74 -5.71 -2.60
N THR A 161 10.63 -4.98 -2.76
CA THR A 161 10.05 -4.11 -1.72
C THR A 161 8.83 -4.74 -1.05
N SER A 162 8.01 -5.46 -1.80
CA SER A 162 6.78 -6.09 -1.31
C SER A 162 6.88 -7.61 -1.40
N ASN A 163 6.64 -8.29 -0.28
CA ASN A 163 6.63 -9.75 -0.24
C ASN A 163 5.31 -10.27 -0.86
N PRO A 164 5.33 -11.13 -1.88
CA PRO A 164 4.09 -11.63 -2.52
C PRO A 164 3.21 -12.46 -1.59
N ARG A 165 3.77 -13.05 -0.52
CA ARG A 165 3.01 -13.76 0.52
C ARG A 165 2.41 -12.82 1.56
N CYS A 166 2.96 -11.62 1.69
CA CYS A 166 2.59 -10.60 2.66
C CYS A 166 2.60 -9.22 1.97
N PRO A 167 1.69 -8.97 1.03
CA PRO A 167 1.76 -7.79 0.19
C PRO A 167 1.56 -6.52 0.99
N LEU A 168 2.34 -5.49 0.67
CA LEU A 168 2.37 -4.25 1.45
C LEU A 168 1.06 -3.46 1.36
N LEU A 169 0.47 -3.44 0.17
CA LEU A 169 -0.76 -2.70 -0.18
C LEU A 169 -1.95 -3.64 -0.46
N GLY A 170 -1.90 -4.83 0.14
CA GLY A 170 -3.00 -5.78 0.13
C GLY A 170 -2.96 -6.70 -1.08
N PRO A 171 -3.90 -7.66 -1.17
CA PRO A 171 -4.01 -8.48 -2.36
C PRO A 171 -4.21 -7.57 -3.57
N THR A 172 -3.42 -7.79 -4.63
CA THR A 172 -3.60 -7.11 -5.91
C THR A 172 -5.08 -7.20 -6.29
N PRO A 173 -5.77 -6.09 -6.61
CA PRO A 173 -7.14 -6.15 -7.08
C PRO A 173 -7.22 -7.17 -8.20
N ALA A 174 -8.22 -8.06 -8.15
CA ALA A 174 -8.46 -8.99 -9.25
C ALA A 174 -8.56 -8.18 -10.55
N PRO A 175 -8.02 -8.66 -11.68
CA PRO A 175 -8.21 -8.00 -12.96
C PRO A 175 -9.70 -7.71 -13.12
N ALA A 176 -10.07 -6.45 -13.34
CA ALA A 176 -11.45 -6.12 -13.63
C ALA A 176 -11.89 -6.98 -14.80
N ASP A 177 -12.97 -7.76 -14.63
CA ASP A 177 -13.56 -8.53 -15.72
C ASP A 177 -13.76 -7.57 -16.90
N ARG A 178 -12.93 -7.71 -17.94
CA ARG A 178 -13.22 -7.11 -19.23
C ARG A 178 -14.48 -7.79 -19.71
N LYS A 179 -15.63 -7.13 -19.50
CA LYS A 179 -16.84 -7.52 -20.20
C LYS A 179 -16.54 -7.36 -21.71
N PRO A 180 -16.72 -8.41 -22.53
CA PRO A 180 -16.53 -8.33 -23.97
C PRO A 180 -17.51 -7.34 -24.61
#